data_AF-A0ABC8U6Y5-F1
#
_entry.id   AF-A0ABC8U6Y5-F1
#
_cell.length_a   1.000
_cell.length_b   1.000
_cell.length_c   1.000
_cell.angle_alpha   90.00
_cell.angle_beta   90.00
_cell.angle_gamma   90.00
#
_symmetry.space_group_name_H-M   'P 1'
#
loop_
_entity.id
_entity.type
_entity.pdbx_description
1 polymer ?
#
loop_
_entity_poly.entity_id
_entity_poly.type
_entity_poly.pdbx_seq_one_letter_code
_entity_poly.pdbx_strand_id
1 'polypeptide(L)'
;MVGLFVARHTPAHSSQVHRQKMVNSTQLKSDALMEQMKLHLSTDAGKELTKKIGLVYQINISPKKIGINEEAYVVDLKKGEVKKGQYEGGKPDATFSFTDDDFLKVATGKMNPQFAFMRGAMKIKGSLSAAQKFTPDIFPKPSRM
;
A
#
# COMPACT_ATOMS: atom_id res chain seq x y z
N MET A 1 56.34 -0.54 30.02
CA MET A 1 55.52 -1.77 29.96
C MET A 1 54.37 -1.51 29.00
N VAL A 2 54.27 -2.29 27.92
CA VAL A 2 53.07 -2.71 27.13
C VAL A 2 52.02 -1.65 26.72
N GLY A 3 51.51 -1.55 25.49
CA GLY A 3 51.61 -2.36 24.28
C GLY A 3 50.57 -1.89 23.23
N LEU A 4 51.02 -1.83 21.98
CA LEU A 4 50.38 -2.16 20.69
C LEU A 4 48.86 -2.50 20.64
N PHE A 5 48.09 -1.82 19.77
CA PHE A 5 47.19 -2.39 18.71
C PHE A 5 46.43 -1.26 17.98
N VAL A 6 46.74 -0.89 16.72
CA VAL A 6 46.18 -1.42 15.45
C VAL A 6 44.64 -1.50 15.42
N ALA A 7 43.98 -0.69 14.58
CA ALA A 7 43.29 -1.16 13.36
C ALA A 7 42.50 -0.04 12.66
N ARG A 8 42.76 0.08 11.35
CA ARG A 8 41.94 0.77 10.35
C ARG A 8 40.64 -0.01 10.12
N HIS A 9 39.53 0.69 9.87
CA HIS A 9 38.63 0.45 8.72
C HIS A 9 37.22 1.04 8.96
N THR A 10 36.86 2.01 8.13
CA THR A 10 35.56 2.03 7.42
C THR A 10 35.83 1.41 6.03
N PRO A 11 34.85 0.93 5.21
CA PRO A 11 33.39 0.97 5.34
C PRO A 11 32.63 -0.32 4.87
N ALA A 12 31.29 -0.20 4.79
CA ALA A 12 30.35 -0.92 3.89
C ALA A 12 29.61 -2.20 4.38
N HIS A 13 28.30 -2.00 4.63
CA HIS A 13 27.13 -2.69 4.03
C HIS A 13 27.09 -4.25 4.03
N SER A 14 26.13 -4.85 4.77
CA SER A 14 24.97 -5.60 4.22
C SER A 14 24.32 -6.56 5.22
N SER A 15 23.01 -6.39 5.39
CA SER A 15 21.99 -7.45 5.34
C SER A 15 22.03 -8.63 6.34
N GLN A 16 21.16 -8.60 7.36
CA GLN A 16 20.04 -9.56 7.46
C GLN A 16 19.03 -9.23 8.58
N VAL A 17 17.85 -8.75 8.16
CA VAL A 17 16.50 -9.26 8.45
C VAL A 17 16.25 -10.01 9.78
N HIS A 18 15.58 -9.38 10.75
CA HIS A 18 14.18 -9.67 11.14
C HIS A 18 13.76 -8.92 12.41
N ARG A 19 12.62 -8.23 12.30
CA ARG A 19 11.51 -8.30 13.26
C ARG A 19 11.67 -7.56 14.58
N GLN A 20 11.59 -6.23 14.53
CA GLN A 20 10.63 -5.49 15.36
C GLN A 20 10.58 -4.03 14.93
N LYS A 21 9.64 -3.69 14.06
CA LYS A 21 9.11 -2.33 14.05
C LYS A 21 7.73 -2.39 14.67
N MET A 22 7.75 -2.20 15.98
CA MET A 22 6.69 -1.68 16.85
C MET A 22 5.34 -1.52 16.15
N VAL A 23 4.51 -2.54 16.32
CA VAL A 23 3.06 -2.47 16.11
C VAL A 23 2.46 -1.60 17.21
N ASN A 24 2.59 -0.29 17.09
CA ASN A 24 1.66 0.61 17.75
C ASN A 24 0.38 0.61 16.93
N SER A 25 -0.49 -0.34 17.27
CA SER A 25 -1.82 -0.57 16.75
C SER A 25 -2.69 0.68 16.86
N THR A 26 -2.54 1.57 15.88
CA THR A 26 -3.69 2.36 15.43
C THR A 26 -4.32 1.49 14.37
N GLN A 27 -5.21 0.59 14.77
CA GLN A 27 -5.91 -0.29 13.86
C GLN A 27 -6.74 0.59 12.91
N LEU A 28 -6.16 0.92 11.75
CA LEU A 28 -6.86 1.64 10.71
C LEU A 28 -8.04 0.78 10.28
N LYS A 29 -9.20 1.37 10.07
CA LYS A 29 -10.36 0.62 9.55
C LYS A 29 -10.03 0.03 8.17
N SER A 30 -9.10 0.68 7.47
CA SER A 30 -8.49 0.24 6.23
C SER A 30 -7.74 -1.09 6.31
N ASP A 31 -7.23 -1.49 7.48
CA ASP A 31 -6.42 -2.71 7.66
C ASP A 31 -7.27 -3.97 7.42
N ALA A 32 -8.46 -4.03 8.03
CA ALA A 32 -9.43 -5.11 7.80
C ALA A 32 -9.85 -5.20 6.32
N LEU A 33 -9.97 -4.06 5.65
CA LEU A 33 -10.31 -4.03 4.23
C LEU A 33 -9.15 -4.54 3.34
N MET A 34 -7.90 -4.26 3.71
CA MET A 34 -6.73 -4.81 3.04
C MET A 34 -6.61 -6.33 3.23
N GLU A 35 -6.95 -6.84 4.41
CA GLU A 35 -7.01 -8.28 4.65
C GLU A 35 -8.10 -8.94 3.79
N GLN A 36 -9.30 -8.35 3.75
CA GLN A 36 -10.35 -8.81 2.84
C GLN A 36 -9.93 -8.74 1.38
N MET A 37 -9.18 -7.70 0.99
CA MET A 37 -8.63 -7.58 -0.36
C MET A 37 -7.62 -8.69 -0.65
N LYS A 38 -6.73 -9.03 0.29
CA LYS A 38 -5.79 -10.14 0.13
C LYS A 38 -6.51 -11.48 -0.09
N LEU A 39 -7.57 -11.72 0.67
CA LEU A 39 -8.41 -12.92 0.51
C LEU A 39 -9.12 -12.90 -0.85
N HIS A 40 -9.71 -11.77 -1.23
CA HIS A 40 -10.37 -11.60 -2.52
C HIS A 40 -9.42 -11.78 -3.71
N LEU A 41 -8.19 -11.26 -3.62
CA LEU A 41 -7.16 -11.43 -4.63
C LEU A 41 -6.68 -12.88 -4.77
N SER A 42 -6.83 -13.70 -3.73
CA SER A 42 -6.54 -15.13 -3.76
C SER A 42 -7.65 -15.96 -4.41
N THR A 43 -8.84 -15.38 -4.66
CA THR A 43 -9.96 -16.05 -5.35
C THR A 43 -9.90 -15.90 -6.87
N ASP A 44 -10.77 -16.60 -7.60
CA ASP A 44 -10.90 -16.47 -9.06
C ASP A 44 -11.18 -15.04 -9.52
N ALA A 45 -11.97 -14.27 -8.77
CA ALA A 45 -12.21 -12.84 -9.05
C ALA A 45 -10.90 -12.04 -8.98
N GLY A 46 -10.07 -12.33 -7.98
CA GLY A 46 -8.72 -11.79 -7.85
C GLY A 46 -7.82 -12.09 -9.04
N LYS A 47 -7.80 -13.36 -9.48
CA LYS A 47 -7.02 -13.79 -10.66
C LYS A 47 -7.49 -13.13 -11.95
N GLU A 48 -8.77 -12.82 -12.07
CA GLU A 48 -9.28 -12.09 -13.23
C GLU A 48 -8.83 -10.62 -13.20
N LEU A 49 -8.83 -9.99 -12.01
CA LEU A 49 -8.27 -8.66 -11.80
C LEU A 49 -6.78 -8.61 -12.10
N THR A 50 -6.00 -9.62 -11.71
CA THR A 50 -4.56 -9.64 -11.99
C THR A 50 -4.27 -9.76 -13.49
N LYS A 51 -5.06 -10.53 -14.23
CA LYS A 51 -4.96 -10.64 -15.69
C LYS A 51 -5.42 -9.37 -16.42
N LYS A 52 -6.44 -8.69 -15.91
CA LYS A 52 -7.05 -7.51 -16.54
C LYS A 52 -6.29 -6.22 -16.24
N ILE A 53 -5.75 -6.09 -15.04
CA ILE A 53 -5.02 -4.91 -14.57
C ILE A 53 -3.52 -5.16 -14.68
N GLY A 54 -2.99 -6.16 -13.99
CA GLY A 54 -1.57 -6.55 -14.07
C GLY A 54 -0.59 -5.45 -13.64
N LEU A 55 -0.97 -4.64 -12.64
CA LEU A 55 -0.19 -3.50 -12.15
C LEU A 55 0.13 -3.62 -10.66
N VAL A 56 1.15 -2.90 -10.20
CA VAL A 56 1.49 -2.79 -8.79
C VAL A 56 1.09 -1.42 -8.27
N TYR A 57 0.18 -1.41 -7.31
CA TYR A 57 -0.29 -0.19 -6.67
C TYR A 57 0.30 -0.04 -5.29
N GLN A 58 0.75 1.17 -4.97
CA GLN A 58 1.09 1.55 -3.62
C GLN A 58 -0.03 2.41 -3.04
N ILE A 59 -0.44 2.11 -1.82
CA ILE A 59 -1.53 2.76 -1.11
C ILE A 59 -0.96 3.29 0.20
N ASN A 60 -0.97 4.61 0.37
CA ASN A 60 -0.55 5.28 1.58
C ASN A 60 -1.79 5.79 2.32
N ILE A 61 -2.00 5.30 3.53
CA ILE A 61 -3.19 5.59 4.33
C ILE A 61 -2.78 6.41 5.52
N SER A 62 -3.36 7.59 5.67
CA SER A 62 -3.09 8.48 6.80
C SER A 62 -4.27 8.50 7.78
N PRO A 63 -4.07 8.28 9.09
CA PRO A 63 -5.16 8.26 10.06
C PRO A 63 -5.87 9.62 10.20
N LYS A 64 -5.11 10.73 10.13
CA LYS A 64 -5.63 12.10 10.33
C LYS A 64 -5.56 12.96 9.07
N LYS A 65 -4.43 12.95 8.36
CA LYS A 65 -4.21 13.84 7.21
C LYS A 65 -3.17 13.26 6.27
N ILE A 66 -3.47 13.27 4.97
CA ILE A 66 -2.57 12.79 3.91
C ILE A 66 -1.19 13.43 4.07
N GLY A 67 -0.15 12.62 4.21
CA GLY A 67 1.22 13.08 4.48
C GLY A 67 1.69 13.00 5.94
N ILE A 68 0.82 12.64 6.89
CA ILE A 68 1.14 12.59 8.33
C ILE A 68 0.83 11.19 8.89
N ASN A 69 1.85 10.51 9.42
CA ASN A 69 1.77 9.12 9.91
C ASN A 69 1.15 8.17 8.87
N GLU A 70 1.64 8.25 7.63
CA GLU A 70 1.12 7.43 6.54
C GLU A 70 1.59 5.99 6.69
N GLU A 71 0.65 5.05 6.68
CA GLU A 71 0.93 3.64 6.52
C GLU A 71 0.92 3.29 5.03
N ALA A 72 2.04 2.82 4.51
CA ALA A 72 2.11 2.31 3.15
C ALA A 72 1.65 0.85 3.09
N TYR A 73 0.95 0.52 2.04
CA TYR A 73 0.48 -0.81 1.65
C TYR A 73 0.78 -0.98 0.16
N VAL A 74 1.20 -2.17 -0.22
CA VAL A 74 1.47 -2.55 -1.60
C VAL A 74 0.42 -3.56 -2.00
N VAL A 75 -0.30 -3.26 -3.06
CA VAL A 75 -1.22 -4.18 -3.72
C VAL A 75 -0.58 -4.59 -5.04
N ASP A 76 -0.01 -5.79 -5.05
CA ASP A 76 0.59 -6.37 -6.24
C ASP A 76 -0.51 -7.14 -7.00
N LEU A 77 -1.12 -6.51 -7.99
CA LEU A 77 -2.09 -7.18 -8.88
C LEU A 77 -1.38 -7.94 -10.01
N LYS A 78 -0.06 -8.10 -9.99
CA LYS A 78 0.61 -9.05 -10.90
C LYS A 78 0.62 -10.44 -10.26
N LYS A 79 0.87 -10.49 -8.96
CA LYS A 79 0.90 -11.71 -8.15
C LYS A 79 -0.41 -12.00 -7.42
N GLY A 80 -1.26 -10.99 -7.23
CA GLY A 80 -2.49 -11.08 -6.44
C GLY A 80 -2.22 -11.04 -4.94
N GLU A 81 -1.25 -10.24 -4.50
CA GLU A 81 -0.78 -10.23 -3.12
C GLU A 81 -0.81 -8.82 -2.54
N VAL A 82 -1.23 -8.69 -1.27
CA VAL A 82 -1.22 -7.42 -0.54
C VAL A 82 -0.17 -7.52 0.57
N LYS A 83 0.72 -6.53 0.63
CA LYS A 83 1.76 -6.41 1.65
C LYS A 83 1.64 -5.08 2.36
N LYS A 84 1.78 -5.07 3.68
CA LYS A 84 1.94 -3.83 4.43
C LYS A 84 3.40 -3.38 4.35
N GLY A 85 3.63 -2.11 4.01
CA GLY A 85 4.95 -1.51 3.84
C GLY A 85 5.06 -0.64 2.60
N GLN A 86 6.22 -0.02 2.42
CA GLN A 86 6.57 0.65 1.17
C GLN A 86 6.94 -0.39 0.11
N TYR A 87 6.73 -0.05 -1.16
CA TYR A 87 7.14 -0.92 -2.24
C TYR A 87 8.66 -0.96 -2.37
N GLU A 88 9.27 -2.08 -1.95
CA GLU A 88 10.72 -2.30 -2.06
C GLU A 88 11.15 -2.81 -3.44
N GLY A 89 10.21 -3.22 -4.29
CA GLY A 89 10.47 -3.77 -5.62
C GLY A 89 10.79 -2.74 -6.71
N GLY A 90 11.16 -1.50 -6.34
CA GLY A 90 11.46 -0.41 -7.27
C GLY A 90 10.36 0.64 -7.32
N LYS A 91 9.78 0.88 -8.50
CA LYS A 91 8.75 1.92 -8.70
C LYS A 91 7.37 1.27 -8.89
N PRO A 92 6.36 1.57 -8.07
CA PRO A 92 5.00 1.11 -8.31
C PRO A 92 4.42 1.81 -9.55
N ASP A 93 3.44 1.18 -10.22
CA ASP A 93 2.78 1.73 -11.40
C ASP A 93 1.98 2.99 -11.05
N ALA A 94 1.27 2.95 -9.92
CA ALA A 94 0.67 4.13 -9.31
C ALA A 94 0.75 4.06 -7.78
N THR A 95 0.84 5.23 -7.16
CA THR A 95 0.79 5.42 -5.72
C THR A 95 -0.39 6.31 -5.38
N PHE A 96 -1.25 5.84 -4.50
CA PHE A 96 -2.39 6.56 -3.98
C PHE A 96 -2.12 6.94 -2.54
N SER A 97 -2.39 8.18 -2.17
CA SER A 97 -2.33 8.63 -0.78
C SER A 97 -3.67 9.19 -0.38
N PHE A 98 -4.25 8.70 0.71
CA PHE A 98 -5.56 9.11 1.20
C PHE A 98 -5.63 9.01 2.71
N THR A 99 -6.71 9.54 3.29
CA THR A 99 -7.00 9.34 4.71
C THR A 99 -7.70 8.01 4.95
N ASP A 100 -7.69 7.49 6.17
CA ASP A 100 -8.42 6.26 6.54
C ASP A 100 -9.91 6.37 6.16
N ASP A 101 -10.54 7.53 6.41
CA ASP A 101 -11.96 7.74 6.13
C ASP A 101 -12.28 7.78 4.62
N ASP A 102 -11.47 8.50 3.83
CA ASP A 102 -11.63 8.55 2.37
C ASP A 102 -11.31 7.22 1.71
N PHE A 103 -10.31 6.49 2.22
CA PHE A 103 -9.99 5.17 1.70
C PHE A 103 -11.17 4.23 1.82
N LEU A 104 -11.81 4.17 3.00
CA LEU A 104 -12.99 3.35 3.21
C LEU A 104 -14.09 3.74 2.23
N LYS A 105 -14.34 5.04 2.04
CA LYS A 105 -15.36 5.49 1.07
C LYS A 105 -15.01 5.05 -0.35
N VAL A 106 -13.75 5.12 -0.75
CA VAL A 106 -13.29 4.68 -2.08
C VAL A 106 -13.41 3.17 -2.22
N ALA A 107 -12.88 2.41 -1.28
CA ALA A 107 -12.90 0.95 -1.32
C ALA A 107 -14.31 0.35 -1.19
N THR A 108 -15.20 1.01 -0.46
CA THR A 108 -16.63 0.63 -0.39
C THR A 108 -17.44 1.06 -1.61
N GLY A 109 -16.84 1.81 -2.54
CA GLY A 109 -17.53 2.37 -3.71
C GLY A 109 -18.48 3.54 -3.39
N LYS A 110 -18.49 4.04 -2.14
CA LYS A 110 -19.21 5.27 -1.75
C LYS A 110 -18.61 6.52 -2.39
N MET A 111 -17.33 6.49 -2.73
CA MET A 111 -16.62 7.58 -3.39
C MET A 111 -15.85 7.05 -4.60
N ASN A 112 -15.96 7.74 -5.74
CA ASN A 112 -15.16 7.40 -6.90
C ASN A 112 -13.70 7.89 -6.67
N PRO A 113 -12.67 7.06 -6.89
CA PRO A 113 -11.26 7.45 -6.73
C PRO A 113 -10.89 8.68 -7.56
N GLN A 114 -11.46 8.84 -8.75
CA GLN A 114 -11.23 10.01 -9.59
C GLN A 114 -11.79 11.29 -8.98
N PHE A 115 -12.96 11.21 -8.34
CA PHE A 115 -13.57 12.32 -7.62
C PHE A 115 -12.82 12.64 -6.33
N ALA A 116 -12.35 11.62 -5.61
CA ALA A 116 -11.49 11.78 -4.44
C ALA A 116 -10.22 12.56 -4.79
N PHE A 117 -9.59 12.24 -5.92
CA PHE A 117 -8.45 12.98 -6.43
C PHE A 117 -8.80 14.42 -6.81
N MET A 118 -9.88 14.63 -7.56
CA MET A 118 -10.32 15.98 -7.96
C MET A 118 -10.64 16.90 -6.77
N ARG A 119 -11.19 16.35 -5.68
CA ARG A 119 -11.45 17.12 -4.44
C ARG A 119 -10.25 17.25 -3.51
N GLY A 120 -9.12 16.63 -3.83
CA GLY A 120 -7.91 16.61 -2.99
C GLY A 120 -7.98 15.66 -1.79
N ALA A 121 -9.01 14.81 -1.72
CA ALA A 121 -9.17 13.75 -0.72
C ALA A 121 -8.27 12.52 -1.00
N MET A 122 -7.71 12.46 -2.21
CA MET A 122 -6.72 11.48 -2.62
C MET A 122 -5.62 12.19 -3.40
N LYS A 123 -4.38 11.73 -3.26
CA LYS A 123 -3.27 12.08 -4.16
C LYS A 123 -2.88 10.87 -4.97
N ILE A 124 -2.67 11.06 -6.25
CA ILE A 124 -2.20 10.04 -7.17
C ILE A 124 -0.81 10.45 -7.63
N LYS A 125 0.16 9.55 -7.53
CA LYS A 125 1.50 9.67 -8.11
C LYS A 125 1.76 8.47 -9.02
N GLY A 126 2.60 8.63 -10.03
CA GLY A 126 2.88 7.57 -11.00
C GLY A 126 2.07 7.71 -12.28
N SER A 127 1.73 6.60 -12.91
CA SER A 127 1.07 6.59 -14.22
C SER A 127 -0.43 6.89 -14.08
N LEU A 128 -0.89 7.93 -14.77
CA LEU A 128 -2.31 8.28 -14.83
C LEU A 128 -3.14 7.14 -15.44
N SER A 129 -2.61 6.44 -16.45
CA SER A 129 -3.28 5.28 -17.06
C SER A 129 -3.46 4.14 -16.06
N ALA A 130 -2.47 3.93 -15.18
CA ALA A 130 -2.57 2.96 -14.09
C ALA A 130 -3.62 3.39 -13.06
N ALA A 131 -3.69 4.69 -12.75
CA ALA A 131 -4.69 5.23 -11.85
C ALA A 131 -6.12 5.16 -12.41
N GLN A 132 -6.32 5.33 -13.72
CA GLN A 132 -7.62 5.14 -14.35
C GLN A 132 -8.10 3.69 -14.28
N LYS A 133 -7.19 2.71 -14.22
CA LYS A 133 -7.53 1.30 -13.99
C LYS A 133 -7.84 0.98 -12.53
N PHE A 134 -7.44 1.85 -11.61
CA PHE A 134 -7.78 1.75 -10.20
C PHE A 134 -9.23 2.17 -9.99
N THR A 135 -10.13 1.21 -10.07
CA THR A 135 -11.56 1.39 -9.87
C THR A 135 -11.98 0.77 -8.53
N PRO A 136 -13.03 1.26 -7.87
CA PRO A 136 -13.50 0.68 -6.61
C PRO A 136 -13.98 -0.77 -6.78
N ASP A 137 -14.19 -1.23 -8.02
CA ASP A 137 -14.57 -2.59 -8.37
C ASP A 137 -13.48 -3.63 -8.05
N ILE A 138 -12.21 -3.18 -7.96
CA ILE A 138 -11.09 -4.06 -7.56
C ILE A 138 -11.15 -4.43 -6.08
N PHE A 139 -11.88 -3.65 -5.28
CA PHE A 139 -12.04 -3.89 -3.85
C PHE A 139 -13.29 -4.75 -3.64
N PRO A 140 -13.25 -5.68 -2.67
CA PRO A 140 -14.44 -6.41 -2.31
C PRO A 140 -15.49 -5.41 -1.83
N LYS A 141 -16.60 -5.28 -2.56
CA LYS A 141 -17.72 -4.44 -2.14
C LYS A 141 -18.27 -5.02 -0.83
N PRO A 142 -18.25 -4.26 0.28
CA PRO A 142 -18.98 -4.68 1.46
C PRO A 142 -20.45 -4.69 1.04
N SER A 143 -21.00 -5.89 0.90
CA SER A 143 -22.39 -6.09 0.51
C SER A 143 -23.26 -5.26 1.45
N ARG A 144 -23.94 -4.32 0.82
CA ARG A 144 -24.92 -3.40 1.36
C ARG A 144 -25.95 -4.20 2.17
N MET A 145 -25.82 -4.20 3.50
CA MET A 145 -26.93 -4.49 4.40
C MET A 145 -27.82 -3.26 4.48
#